data_AF-A0A7K4AKV1-F1
#
_entry.id   AF-A0A7K4AKV1-F1
#
_cell.length_a   1.000
_cell.length_b   1.000
_cell.length_c   1.000
_cell.angle_alpha   90.00
_cell.angle_beta   90.00
_cell.angle_gamma   90.00
#
_symmetry.space_group_name_H-M   'P 1'
#
loop_
_entity.id
_entity.type
_entity.pdbx_description
1 polymer ?
#
loop_
_entity_poly.entity_id
_entity_poly.type
_entity_poly.pdbx_seq_one_letter_code
_entity_poly.pdbx_strand_id
1 'polypeptide(L)'
;GETIIDQIAYQMGIKSTDVIGYARSVAEEMGISEKVLDIIYAMADMSEEDAKSALESLELTRDIFKDLFPRFPNTEAQKFAEPIFDLLDLDRSVMWKLPRQLSGGELVRASLAILLAARPEVMILDEPFGDIDPITLREVSNAIKKINSEFGTTIILVSHHVDFVKEVSHRAILIENGALIEDGDPIEISNAFLSRCNAPYLRSTQERYAIHG
;
A
#
# COMPACT_ATOMS: atom_id res chain seq x y z
N GLY A 1 13.64 13.34 8.67
CA GLY A 1 12.61 12.29 8.54
C GLY A 1 11.35 12.97 8.08
N GLU A 2 10.61 12.34 7.18
CA GLU A 2 9.41 12.90 6.57
C GLU A 2 8.18 12.54 7.40
N THR A 3 7.27 13.49 7.54
CA THR A 3 5.97 13.24 8.17
C THR A 3 5.07 12.42 7.24
N ILE A 4 3.94 11.93 7.75
CA ILE A 4 2.97 11.23 6.91
C ILE A 4 2.43 12.14 5.80
N ILE A 5 2.16 13.42 6.10
CA ILE A 5 1.67 14.35 5.09
C ILE A 5 2.71 14.66 4.02
N ASP A 6 3.99 14.72 4.38
CA ASP A 6 5.07 14.90 3.40
C ASP A 6 5.14 13.73 2.40
N GLN A 7 4.90 12.50 2.89
CA GLN A 7 4.87 11.30 2.06
C GLN A 7 3.64 11.26 1.16
N ILE A 8 2.47 11.67 1.66
CA ILE A 8 1.24 11.82 0.85
C ILE A 8 1.45 12.87 -0.24
N ALA A 9 1.98 14.03 0.12
CA ALA A 9 2.26 15.12 -0.82
C ALA A 9 3.23 14.70 -1.93
N TYR A 10 4.20 13.87 -1.59
CA TYR A 10 5.14 13.27 -2.54
C TYR A 10 4.42 12.27 -3.47
N GLN A 11 3.61 11.35 -2.95
CA GLN A 11 2.87 10.38 -3.77
C GLN A 11 1.90 11.04 -4.74
N MET A 12 1.17 12.08 -4.29
CA MET A 12 0.32 12.88 -5.17
C MET A 12 1.13 13.55 -6.30
N GLY A 13 2.37 13.94 -5.99
CA GLY A 13 3.32 14.59 -6.89
C GLY A 13 3.87 13.70 -8.01
N ILE A 14 3.78 12.37 -7.90
CA ILE A 14 4.32 11.45 -8.91
C ILE A 14 3.27 11.01 -9.94
N LYS A 15 2.01 10.82 -9.53
CA LYS A 15 1.00 10.11 -10.34
C LYS A 15 -0.25 10.95 -10.71
N SER A 16 -0.26 12.26 -10.42
CA SER A 16 -1.33 13.15 -10.90
C SER A 16 -1.27 13.30 -12.43
N THR A 17 -2.42 13.23 -13.12
CA THR A 17 -2.51 13.44 -14.58
C THR A 17 -1.96 14.82 -15.01
N ASP A 18 -2.09 15.83 -14.14
CA ASP A 18 -1.56 17.17 -14.37
C ASP A 18 -0.02 17.23 -14.20
N VAL A 19 0.55 16.33 -13.41
CA VAL A 19 2.01 16.21 -13.21
C VAL A 19 2.68 15.70 -14.48
N ILE A 20 2.04 14.84 -15.29
CA ILE A 20 2.65 14.37 -16.54
C ILE A 20 2.84 15.53 -17.51
N GLY A 21 1.85 16.43 -17.61
CA GLY A 21 1.97 17.64 -18.41
C GLY A 21 3.04 18.60 -17.85
N TYR A 22 3.05 18.80 -16.53
CA TYR A 22 4.06 19.62 -15.87
C TYR A 22 5.48 19.09 -16.05
N ALA A 23 5.71 17.80 -15.75
CA ALA A 23 7.01 17.15 -15.88
C ALA A 23 7.50 17.14 -17.32
N ARG A 24 6.62 16.99 -18.32
CA ARG A 24 6.97 17.16 -19.75
C ARG A 24 7.43 18.59 -20.04
N SER A 25 6.71 19.60 -19.55
CA SER A 25 7.11 21.01 -19.76
C SER A 25 8.44 21.36 -19.10
N VAL A 26 8.68 20.90 -17.87
CA VAL A 26 9.95 21.10 -17.15
C VAL A 26 11.08 20.32 -17.83
N ALA A 27 10.82 19.08 -18.27
CA ALA A 27 11.78 18.29 -19.02
C ALA A 27 12.21 18.98 -20.33
N GLU A 28 11.27 19.57 -21.08
CA GLU A 28 11.57 20.36 -22.27
C GLU A 28 12.43 21.59 -21.95
N GLU A 29 12.12 22.34 -20.88
CA GLU A 29 12.93 23.48 -20.43
C GLU A 29 14.35 23.08 -20.01
N MET A 30 14.50 21.88 -19.43
CA MET A 30 15.78 21.30 -19.02
C MET A 30 16.52 20.59 -20.17
N GLY A 31 15.96 20.53 -21.38
CA GLY A 31 16.55 19.85 -22.53
C GLY A 31 16.55 18.32 -22.45
N ILE A 32 15.69 17.75 -21.60
CA ILE A 32 15.52 16.30 -21.40
C ILE A 32 14.59 15.76 -22.48
N SER A 33 15.05 14.78 -23.26
CA SER A 33 14.20 14.15 -24.27
C SER A 33 13.07 13.31 -23.66
N GLU A 34 11.93 13.20 -24.34
CA GLU A 34 10.81 12.29 -24.00
C GLU A 34 11.28 10.89 -23.59
N LYS A 35 12.25 10.34 -24.34
CA LYS A 35 12.79 9.00 -24.09
C LYS A 35 13.54 8.88 -22.77
N VAL A 36 14.17 9.96 -22.32
CA VAL A 36 14.85 10.03 -21.02
C VAL A 36 13.82 10.23 -19.90
N LEU A 37 12.79 11.04 -20.14
CA LEU A 37 11.68 11.23 -19.21
C LEU A 37 10.93 9.91 -18.93
N ASP A 38 10.67 9.10 -19.95
CA ASP A 38 10.05 7.77 -19.79
C ASP A 38 10.90 6.82 -18.92
N ILE A 39 12.23 6.89 -19.07
CA ILE A 39 13.16 6.11 -18.22
C ILE A 39 13.09 6.61 -16.77
N ILE A 40 13.10 7.93 -16.56
CA ILE A 40 12.98 8.54 -15.23
C ILE A 40 11.65 8.15 -14.57
N TYR A 41 10.55 8.09 -15.31
CA TYR A 41 9.27 7.58 -14.80
C TYR A 41 9.36 6.13 -14.35
N ALA A 42 9.99 5.27 -15.16
CA ALA A 42 10.14 3.86 -14.84
C ALA A 42 10.99 3.64 -13.57
N MET A 43 11.95 4.54 -13.29
CA MET A 43 12.80 4.48 -12.09
C MET A 43 12.02 4.65 -10.78
N ALA A 44 10.88 5.34 -10.78
CA ALA A 44 10.07 5.51 -9.57
C ALA A 44 9.59 4.16 -8.99
N ASP A 45 9.51 3.15 -9.85
CA ASP A 45 9.05 1.79 -9.54
C ASP A 45 10.23 0.77 -9.53
N MET A 46 11.49 1.23 -9.63
CA MET A 46 12.71 0.39 -9.63
C MET A 46 13.33 0.22 -8.24
N SER A 47 14.24 -0.76 -8.10
CA SER A 47 15.09 -0.87 -6.91
C SER A 47 16.04 0.35 -6.80
N GLU A 48 16.47 0.68 -5.58
CA GLU A 48 17.34 1.86 -5.36
C GLU A 48 18.68 1.74 -6.11
N GLU A 49 19.17 0.52 -6.31
CA GLU A 49 20.40 0.21 -7.03
C GLU A 49 20.23 0.42 -8.54
N ASP A 50 19.14 -0.09 -9.11
CA ASP A 50 18.81 0.05 -10.54
C ASP A 50 18.55 1.51 -10.92
N ALA A 51 17.80 2.23 -10.09
CA ALA A 51 17.51 3.65 -10.29
C ALA A 51 18.81 4.48 -10.30
N LYS A 52 19.76 4.16 -9.42
CA LYS A 52 21.05 4.84 -9.34
C LYS A 52 21.90 4.59 -10.59
N SER A 53 22.02 3.34 -11.03
CA SER A 53 22.76 3.00 -12.25
C SER A 53 22.17 3.68 -13.50
N ALA A 54 20.84 3.76 -13.57
CA ALA A 54 20.17 4.44 -14.67
C ALA A 54 20.43 5.96 -14.66
N LEU A 55 20.41 6.62 -13.49
CA LEU A 55 20.78 8.03 -13.36
C LEU A 55 22.23 8.33 -13.77
N GLU A 56 23.17 7.48 -13.36
CA GLU A 56 24.59 7.61 -13.73
C GLU A 56 24.79 7.52 -15.25
N SER A 57 24.09 6.60 -15.91
CA SER A 57 24.16 6.43 -17.37
C SER A 57 23.60 7.61 -18.17
N LEU A 58 22.75 8.42 -17.54
CA LEU A 58 22.10 9.59 -18.14
C LEU A 58 22.80 10.91 -17.76
N GLU A 59 23.88 10.86 -16.99
CA GLU A 59 24.56 12.03 -16.40
C GLU A 59 23.62 12.93 -15.57
N LEU A 60 22.59 12.34 -14.95
CA LEU A 60 21.58 13.04 -14.17
C LEU A 60 21.84 12.90 -12.67
N THR A 61 21.47 13.92 -11.91
CA THR A 61 21.52 13.88 -10.43
C THR A 61 20.17 13.49 -9.85
N ARG A 62 20.18 12.97 -8.62
CA ARG A 62 18.94 12.58 -7.90
C ARG A 62 17.99 13.75 -7.65
N ASP A 63 18.49 14.99 -7.71
CA ASP A 63 17.67 16.20 -7.56
C ASP A 63 16.69 16.40 -8.72
N ILE A 64 16.92 15.77 -9.88
CA ILE A 64 16.02 15.86 -11.02
C ILE A 64 14.61 15.35 -10.72
N PHE A 65 14.47 14.41 -9.79
CA PHE A 65 13.16 13.95 -9.33
C PHE A 65 12.39 15.05 -8.60
N LYS A 66 13.06 15.95 -7.89
CA LYS A 66 12.40 17.07 -7.21
C LYS A 66 11.93 18.13 -8.19
N ASP A 67 12.71 18.35 -9.25
CA ASP A 67 12.40 19.32 -10.30
C ASP A 67 11.26 18.81 -11.20
N LEU A 68 11.31 17.52 -11.57
CA LEU A 68 10.29 16.88 -12.43
C LEU A 68 9.00 16.52 -11.65
N PHE A 69 9.12 16.13 -10.39
CA PHE A 69 8.00 15.71 -9.52
C PHE A 69 7.98 16.52 -8.23
N PRO A 70 7.65 17.82 -8.29
CA PRO A 70 7.54 18.63 -7.10
C PRO A 70 6.43 18.09 -6.19
N ARG A 71 6.67 18.14 -4.89
CA ARG A 71 5.65 17.78 -3.90
C ARG A 71 4.46 18.72 -4.04
N PHE A 72 3.26 18.17 -3.91
CA PHE A 72 2.08 19.02 -3.75
C PHE A 72 2.25 19.90 -2.50
N PRO A 73 1.76 21.16 -2.51
CA PRO A 73 1.71 21.96 -1.30
C PRO A 73 0.96 21.20 -0.20
N ASN A 74 1.49 21.24 1.04
CA ASN A 74 0.88 20.53 2.17
C ASN A 74 -0.60 20.91 2.39
N THR A 75 -1.03 22.10 1.96
CA THR A 75 -2.44 22.53 1.98
C THR A 75 -3.34 21.67 1.09
N GLU A 76 -2.86 21.28 -0.09
CA GLU A 76 -3.61 20.41 -1.02
C GLU A 76 -3.52 18.95 -0.60
N ALA A 77 -2.33 18.52 -0.16
CA ALA A 77 -2.14 17.18 0.40
C ALA A 77 -3.05 16.96 1.62
N GLN A 78 -3.22 17.97 2.48
CA GLN A 78 -4.09 17.89 3.63
C GLN A 78 -5.57 17.76 3.23
N LYS A 79 -6.06 18.61 2.32
CA LYS A 79 -7.45 18.52 1.82
C LYS A 79 -7.77 17.13 1.25
N PHE A 80 -6.81 16.53 0.57
CA PHE A 80 -6.94 15.18 0.04
C PHE A 80 -6.86 14.10 1.13
N ALA A 81 -5.93 14.24 2.08
CA ALA A 81 -5.69 13.26 3.14
C ALA A 81 -6.81 13.21 4.18
N GLU A 82 -7.44 14.34 4.52
CA GLU A 82 -8.50 14.42 5.54
C GLU A 82 -9.62 13.40 5.37
N PRO A 83 -10.31 13.31 4.21
CA PRO A 83 -11.37 12.31 4.03
C PRO A 83 -10.84 10.87 4.10
N ILE A 84 -9.61 10.62 3.67
CA ILE A 84 -8.99 9.29 3.77
C ILE A 84 -8.69 8.94 5.22
N PHE A 85 -8.15 9.87 6.00
CA PHE A 85 -7.86 9.64 7.41
C PHE A 85 -9.14 9.38 8.21
N ASP A 86 -10.19 10.16 7.94
CA ASP A 86 -11.50 9.95 8.55
C ASP A 86 -12.06 8.57 8.18
N LEU A 87 -11.92 8.13 6.91
CA LEU A 87 -12.36 6.80 6.47
C LEU A 87 -11.61 5.68 7.20
N LEU A 88 -10.29 5.84 7.36
CA LEU A 88 -9.40 4.85 7.99
C LEU A 88 -9.42 4.92 9.53
N ASP A 89 -10.34 5.70 10.12
CA ASP A 89 -10.45 5.88 11.57
C ASP A 89 -9.13 6.37 12.21
N LEU A 90 -8.41 7.26 11.51
CA LEU A 90 -7.16 7.88 11.96
C LEU A 90 -7.39 9.32 12.41
N ASP A 91 -6.82 9.68 13.56
CA ASP A 91 -6.80 11.07 14.01
C ASP A 91 -5.98 11.93 13.04
N ARG A 92 -6.53 13.07 12.63
CA ARG A 92 -5.89 13.97 11.65
C ARG A 92 -4.53 14.50 12.11
N SER A 93 -4.24 14.53 13.42
CA SER A 93 -2.92 14.88 13.94
C SER A 93 -1.83 13.90 13.50
N VAL A 94 -2.18 12.66 13.15
CA VAL A 94 -1.26 11.63 12.64
C VAL A 94 -0.56 12.08 11.37
N MET A 95 -1.20 12.92 10.54
CA MET A 95 -0.60 13.50 9.33
C MET A 95 0.73 14.21 9.61
N TRP A 96 0.85 14.85 10.77
CA TRP A 96 1.99 15.67 11.15
C TRP A 96 3.05 14.91 11.95
N LYS A 97 2.83 13.62 12.22
CA LYS A 97 3.77 12.76 12.95
C LYS A 97 4.74 12.09 11.98
N LEU A 98 5.92 11.73 12.49
CA LEU A 98 6.86 10.83 11.82
C LEU A 98 6.41 9.36 12.02
N PRO A 99 6.70 8.44 11.08
CA PRO A 99 6.34 7.02 11.21
C PRO A 99 6.76 6.39 12.55
N ARG A 100 7.95 6.73 13.05
CA ARG A 100 8.48 6.25 14.35
C ARG A 100 7.70 6.73 15.59
N GLN A 101 6.74 7.63 15.42
CA GLN A 101 5.91 8.19 16.51
C GLN A 101 4.52 7.57 16.54
N LEU A 102 4.23 6.64 15.63
CA LEU A 102 2.93 5.98 15.50
C LEU A 102 2.93 4.64 16.23
N SER A 103 1.78 4.26 16.78
CA SER A 103 1.51 2.87 17.14
C SER A 103 1.52 1.98 15.89
N GLY A 104 1.64 0.66 16.06
CA GLY A 104 1.66 -0.28 14.93
C GLY A 104 0.41 -0.17 14.05
N GLY A 105 -0.77 -0.06 14.66
CA GLY A 105 -2.04 0.11 13.95
C GLY A 105 -2.20 1.45 13.25
N GLU A 106 -1.73 2.54 13.87
CA GLU A 106 -1.69 3.85 13.21
C GLU A 106 -0.73 3.82 12.02
N LEU A 107 0.44 3.19 12.17
CA LEU A 107 1.45 3.10 11.11
C LEU A 107 0.92 2.35 9.88
N VAL A 108 0.25 1.21 10.08
CA VAL A 108 -0.34 0.45 8.99
C VAL A 108 -1.40 1.27 8.25
N ARG A 109 -2.35 1.85 8.99
CA ARG A 109 -3.43 2.63 8.37
C ARG A 109 -2.89 3.91 7.69
N ALA A 110 -1.89 4.56 8.27
CA ALA A 110 -1.22 5.70 7.65
C ALA A 110 -0.49 5.28 6.36
N SER A 111 0.10 4.09 6.33
CA SER A 111 0.72 3.53 5.13
C SER A 111 -0.31 3.25 4.02
N LEU A 112 -1.48 2.71 4.38
CA LEU A 112 -2.60 2.57 3.46
C LEU A 112 -3.04 3.95 2.91
N ALA A 113 -3.12 4.98 3.75
CA ALA A 113 -3.45 6.34 3.30
C ALA A 113 -2.43 6.90 2.30
N ILE A 114 -1.13 6.66 2.54
CA ILE A 114 -0.06 7.02 1.61
C ILE A 114 -0.24 6.30 0.26
N LEU A 115 -0.52 5.00 0.27
CA LEU A 115 -0.75 4.24 -0.96
C LEU A 115 -1.97 4.74 -1.73
N LEU A 116 -3.06 5.10 -1.05
CA LEU A 116 -4.26 5.66 -1.67
C LEU A 116 -4.05 7.04 -2.29
N ALA A 117 -3.02 7.77 -1.86
CA ALA A 117 -2.68 9.06 -2.44
C ALA A 117 -2.34 8.98 -3.93
N ALA A 118 -1.86 7.82 -4.39
CA ALA A 118 -1.63 7.53 -5.80
C ALA A 118 -2.91 7.15 -6.58
N ARG A 119 -4.08 7.06 -5.92
CA ARG A 119 -5.36 6.59 -6.49
C ARG A 119 -5.22 5.28 -7.29
N PRO A 120 -4.66 4.22 -6.68
CA PRO A 120 -4.37 2.99 -7.41
C PRO A 120 -5.66 2.27 -7.83
N GLU A 121 -5.68 1.78 -9.08
CA GLU A 121 -6.68 0.80 -9.53
C GLU A 121 -6.45 -0.57 -8.86
N VAL A 122 -5.18 -0.91 -8.61
CA VAL A 122 -4.74 -2.14 -7.95
C VAL A 122 -3.72 -1.83 -6.86
N MET A 123 -3.94 -2.37 -5.67
CA MET A 123 -3.04 -2.29 -4.52
C MET A 123 -2.55 -3.69 -4.16
N ILE A 124 -1.23 -3.86 -4.04
CA ILE A 124 -0.61 -5.13 -3.64
C ILE A 124 -0.03 -4.95 -2.23
N LEU A 125 -0.40 -5.86 -1.33
CA LEU A 125 0.01 -5.84 0.07
C LEU A 125 0.68 -7.18 0.41
N ASP A 126 1.98 -7.14 0.70
CA ASP A 126 2.77 -8.33 1.05
C ASP A 126 3.05 -8.38 2.55
N GLU A 127 2.39 -9.31 3.26
CA GLU A 127 2.42 -9.46 4.72
C GLU A 127 2.43 -8.13 5.51
N PRO A 128 1.52 -7.19 5.19
CA PRO A 128 1.58 -5.82 5.69
C PRO A 128 1.28 -5.71 7.20
N PHE A 129 0.83 -6.79 7.86
CA PHE A 129 0.24 -6.75 9.20
C PHE A 129 1.02 -7.49 10.28
N GLY A 130 2.14 -8.17 9.97
CA GLY A 130 3.09 -8.74 10.93
C GLY A 130 2.52 -9.26 12.28
N ASP A 131 3.26 -9.05 13.37
CA ASP A 131 2.85 -9.39 14.74
C ASP A 131 1.93 -8.31 15.36
N ILE A 132 0.88 -7.93 14.67
CA ILE A 132 -0.12 -6.98 15.19
C ILE A 132 -1.13 -7.72 16.07
N ASP A 133 -1.56 -7.06 17.16
CA ASP A 133 -2.54 -7.64 18.07
C ASP A 133 -3.94 -7.78 17.43
N PRO A 134 -4.80 -8.70 17.93
CA PRO A 134 -6.10 -8.97 17.31
C PRO A 134 -7.05 -7.77 17.22
N ILE A 135 -6.97 -6.81 18.15
CA ILE A 135 -7.84 -5.63 18.13
C ILE A 135 -7.42 -4.72 16.97
N THR A 136 -6.13 -4.43 16.88
CA THR A 136 -5.57 -3.62 15.80
C THR A 136 -5.79 -4.27 14.42
N LEU A 137 -5.68 -5.60 14.32
CA LEU A 137 -5.93 -6.34 13.09
C LEU A 137 -7.37 -6.13 12.58
N ARG A 138 -8.34 -6.00 13.49
CA ARG A 138 -9.74 -5.70 13.15
C ARG A 138 -9.91 -4.29 12.60
N GLU A 139 -9.25 -3.30 13.18
CA GLU A 139 -9.26 -1.92 12.69
C GLU A 139 -8.71 -1.84 11.26
N VAL A 140 -7.60 -2.53 11.02
CA VAL A 140 -6.96 -2.63 9.70
C VAL A 140 -7.84 -3.40 8.70
N SER A 141 -8.49 -4.47 9.13
CA SER A 141 -9.45 -5.22 8.30
C SER A 141 -10.58 -4.31 7.81
N ASN A 142 -11.15 -3.51 8.71
CA ASN A 142 -12.19 -2.54 8.36
C ASN A 142 -11.68 -1.48 7.38
N ALA A 143 -10.45 -0.98 7.59
CA ALA A 143 -9.82 -0.04 6.68
C ALA A 143 -9.71 -0.60 5.26
N ILE A 144 -9.22 -1.83 5.08
CA ILE A 144 -9.13 -2.50 3.76
C ILE A 144 -10.49 -2.64 3.10
N LYS A 145 -11.50 -3.08 3.85
CA LYS A 145 -12.88 -3.22 3.33
C LYS A 145 -13.44 -1.89 2.84
N LYS A 146 -13.29 -0.84 3.66
CA LYS A 146 -13.70 0.53 3.32
C LYS A 146 -12.98 1.03 2.07
N ILE A 147 -11.66 0.77 1.96
CA ILE A 147 -10.89 1.13 0.77
C ILE A 147 -11.48 0.49 -0.49
N ASN A 148 -11.69 -0.83 -0.45
CA ASN A 148 -12.24 -1.54 -1.60
C ASN A 148 -13.64 -1.05 -1.96
N SER A 149 -14.53 -0.85 -0.98
CA SER A 149 -15.92 -0.45 -1.24
C SER A 149 -16.07 1.00 -1.69
N GLU A 150 -15.30 1.92 -1.12
CA GLU A 150 -15.45 3.37 -1.38
C GLU A 150 -14.61 3.84 -2.58
N PHE A 151 -13.42 3.27 -2.80
CA PHE A 151 -12.54 3.67 -3.90
C PHE A 151 -12.58 2.73 -5.09
N GLY A 152 -13.20 1.55 -4.97
CA GLY A 152 -13.21 0.54 -6.03
C GLY A 152 -11.82 -0.05 -6.32
N THR A 153 -10.83 0.20 -5.46
CA THR A 153 -9.47 -0.31 -5.61
C THR A 153 -9.47 -1.84 -5.46
N THR A 154 -8.91 -2.54 -6.44
CA THR A 154 -8.65 -3.98 -6.35
C THR A 154 -7.50 -4.21 -5.40
N ILE A 155 -7.67 -5.09 -4.41
CA ILE A 155 -6.62 -5.36 -3.41
C ILE A 155 -6.16 -6.81 -3.57
N ILE A 156 -4.87 -7.00 -3.82
CA ILE A 156 -4.19 -8.30 -3.79
C ILE A 156 -3.40 -8.34 -2.50
N LEU A 157 -3.76 -9.26 -1.62
CA LEU A 157 -3.15 -9.42 -0.32
C LEU A 157 -2.47 -10.79 -0.25
N VAL A 158 -1.22 -10.80 0.20
CA VAL A 158 -0.50 -12.01 0.58
C VAL A 158 -0.46 -12.07 2.10
N SER A 159 -1.02 -13.14 2.68
CA SER A 159 -0.87 -13.38 4.11
C SER A 159 -0.99 -14.84 4.53
N HIS A 160 -0.24 -15.23 5.55
CA HIS A 160 -0.39 -16.49 6.28
C HIS A 160 -1.41 -16.42 7.43
N HIS A 161 -1.96 -15.24 7.75
CA HIS A 161 -2.96 -15.07 8.80
C HIS A 161 -4.35 -15.46 8.31
N VAL A 162 -4.72 -16.72 8.54
CA VAL A 162 -5.96 -17.32 8.05
C VAL A 162 -7.23 -16.56 8.44
N ASP A 163 -7.36 -16.15 9.72
CA ASP A 163 -8.56 -15.44 10.18
C ASP A 163 -8.71 -14.09 9.49
N PHE A 164 -7.60 -13.44 9.17
CA PHE A 164 -7.57 -12.19 8.43
C PHE A 164 -7.99 -12.39 6.98
N VAL A 165 -7.43 -13.40 6.29
CA VAL A 165 -7.79 -13.75 4.91
C VAL A 165 -9.29 -14.01 4.79
N LYS A 166 -9.86 -14.79 5.73
CA LYS A 166 -11.30 -15.06 5.79
C LYS A 166 -12.12 -13.79 5.97
N GLU A 167 -11.64 -12.85 6.80
CA GLU A 167 -12.36 -11.64 7.13
C GLU A 167 -12.41 -10.65 5.96
N VAL A 168 -11.29 -10.44 5.25
CA VAL A 168 -11.16 -9.33 4.28
C VAL A 168 -11.32 -9.73 2.81
N SER A 169 -11.17 -11.01 2.48
CA SER A 169 -11.07 -11.43 1.09
C SER A 169 -12.42 -11.81 0.50
N HIS A 170 -12.62 -11.51 -0.78
CA HIS A 170 -13.77 -11.98 -1.57
C HIS A 170 -13.49 -13.32 -2.26
N ARG A 171 -12.21 -13.62 -2.48
CA ARG A 171 -11.67 -14.80 -3.15
C ARG A 171 -10.28 -15.04 -2.60
N ALA A 172 -9.88 -16.30 -2.41
CA ALA A 172 -8.53 -16.66 -2.00
C ALA A 172 -7.87 -17.57 -3.03
N ILE A 173 -6.55 -17.66 -2.98
CA ILE A 173 -5.73 -18.56 -3.80
C ILE A 173 -4.71 -19.22 -2.88
N LEU A 174 -4.64 -20.54 -2.90
CA LEU A 174 -3.61 -21.31 -2.20
C LEU A 174 -2.45 -21.58 -3.16
N ILE A 175 -1.25 -21.14 -2.78
CA ILE A 175 -0.01 -21.41 -3.49
C ILE A 175 0.88 -22.29 -2.61
N GLU A 176 1.44 -23.35 -3.19
CA GLU A 176 2.41 -24.24 -2.53
C GLU A 176 3.50 -24.64 -3.53
N ASN A 177 4.77 -24.57 -3.12
CA ASN A 177 5.93 -24.92 -3.96
C ASN A 177 5.92 -24.23 -5.35
N GLY A 178 5.46 -22.98 -5.40
CA GLY A 178 5.39 -22.19 -6.65
C GLY A 178 4.23 -22.58 -7.58
N ALA A 179 3.32 -23.45 -7.15
CA ALA A 179 2.15 -23.86 -7.92
C ALA A 179 0.85 -23.38 -7.26
N LEU A 180 -0.13 -23.01 -8.09
CA LEU A 180 -1.51 -22.79 -7.65
C LEU A 180 -2.14 -24.14 -7.33
N ILE A 181 -2.59 -24.30 -6.09
CA ILE A 181 -3.18 -25.55 -5.58
C ILE A 181 -4.70 -25.46 -5.61
N GLU A 182 -5.26 -24.37 -5.09
CA GLU A 182 -6.71 -24.14 -5.00
C GLU A 182 -7.03 -22.65 -5.22
N ASP A 183 -8.22 -22.38 -5.72
CA ASP A 183 -8.72 -21.04 -6.07
C ASP A 183 -10.25 -21.02 -5.91
N GLY A 184 -10.78 -20.06 -5.14
CA GLY A 184 -12.19 -20.06 -4.76
C GLY A 184 -12.49 -19.36 -3.44
N ASP A 185 -13.43 -19.93 -2.69
CA ASP A 185 -13.96 -19.34 -1.46
C ASP A 185 -12.87 -19.22 -0.37
N PRO A 186 -12.72 -18.04 0.28
CA PRO A 186 -11.73 -17.83 1.32
C PRO A 186 -11.82 -18.78 2.51
N ILE A 187 -13.02 -19.21 2.91
CA ILE A 187 -13.21 -20.11 4.05
C ILE A 187 -12.74 -21.51 3.67
N GLU A 188 -13.13 -22.00 2.50
CA GLU A 188 -12.73 -23.32 2.00
C GLU A 188 -11.21 -23.40 1.85
N ILE A 189 -10.60 -22.42 1.17
CA ILE A 189 -9.16 -22.36 0.94
C ILE A 189 -8.38 -22.22 2.25
N SER A 190 -8.87 -21.42 3.17
CA SER A 190 -8.25 -21.29 4.48
C SER A 190 -8.26 -22.60 5.27
N ASN A 191 -9.36 -23.36 5.23
CA ASN A 191 -9.45 -24.67 5.88
C ASN A 191 -8.55 -25.69 5.17
N ALA A 192 -8.43 -25.59 3.85
CA ALA A 192 -7.52 -26.37 3.02
C ALA A 192 -6.05 -26.11 3.39
N PHE A 193 -5.68 -24.84 3.62
CA PHE A 193 -4.37 -24.43 4.12
C PHE A 193 -4.10 -25.01 5.52
N LEU A 194 -5.01 -24.82 6.48
CA LEU A 194 -4.87 -25.35 7.86
C LEU A 194 -4.77 -26.87 7.94
N SER A 195 -5.40 -27.58 7.01
CA SER A 195 -5.33 -29.05 6.96
C SER A 195 -3.98 -29.56 6.48
N ARG A 196 -3.31 -28.80 5.60
CA ARG A 196 -2.00 -29.09 5.02
C ARG A 196 -0.85 -28.61 5.90
N CYS A 197 -1.02 -27.49 6.58
CA CYS A 197 -0.13 -27.09 7.66
C CYS A 197 -0.26 -28.13 8.77
N ASN A 198 0.81 -28.86 9.07
CA ASN A 198 0.87 -29.85 10.14
C ASN A 198 0.85 -29.18 11.54
N ALA A 199 -0.09 -28.25 11.75
CA ALA A 199 -0.22 -27.32 12.86
C ALA A 199 -1.53 -27.62 13.62
N PRO A 200 -1.58 -28.73 14.40
CA PRO A 200 -2.80 -29.18 15.07
C PRO A 200 -3.38 -28.14 16.05
N TYR A 201 -2.58 -27.19 16.55
CA TYR A 201 -3.03 -26.13 17.46
C TYR A 201 -3.98 -25.11 16.82
N LEU A 202 -3.90 -24.87 15.49
CA LEU A 202 -4.83 -23.97 14.78
C LEU A 202 -6.24 -24.55 14.63
N ARG A 203 -6.41 -25.86 14.85
CA ARG A 203 -7.72 -26.52 14.81
C ARG A 203 -8.57 -26.24 16.06
N SER A 204 -7.91 -25.92 17.18
CA SER A 204 -8.57 -25.73 18.49
C SER A 204 -9.39 -24.44 18.61
N THR A 205 -9.19 -23.47 17.70
CA THR A 205 -9.94 -22.21 17.69
C THR A 205 -11.37 -22.39 17.15
N GLN A 206 -11.60 -23.35 16.25
CA GLN A 206 -12.93 -23.61 15.69
C GLN A 206 -13.90 -24.22 16.71
N GLU A 207 -13.41 -25.04 17.65
CA GLU A 207 -14.26 -25.68 18.67
C GLU A 207 -14.81 -24.68 19.70
N ARG A 208 -14.10 -23.58 19.99
CA ARG A 208 -14.56 -22.60 20.98
C ARG A 208 -15.73 -21.73 20.49
N TYR A 209 -15.82 -21.48 19.17
CA TYR A 209 -16.94 -20.74 18.57
C TYR A 209 -18.19 -21.61 18.38
N ALA A 210 -18.05 -22.92 18.25
CA ALA A 210 -19.20 -23.84 18.14
C ALA A 210 -19.94 -24.11 19.47
N ILE A 211 -19.33 -23.79 20.62
CA ILE A 211 -19.91 -24.07 21.95
C ILE A 211 -20.67 -22.86 22.52
N HIS A 212 -20.53 -21.67 21.93
CA HIS A 212 -21.17 -20.42 22.39
C HIS A 212 -22.15 -19.80 21.37
N GLY A 213 -22.63 -20.59 20.39
CA GLY A 213 -23.70 -20.22 19.46
C GLY A 213 -25.06 -20.74 19.88
#